data_AF-A0A1F4W2H8-F1
#
_entry.id   AF-A0A1F4W2H8-F1
#
_cell.length_a   1.000
_cell.length_b   1.000
_cell.length_c   1.000
_cell.angle_alpha   90.00
_cell.angle_beta   90.00
_cell.angle_gamma   90.00
#
_symmetry.space_group_name_H-M   'P 1'
#
loop_
_entity.id
_entity.type
_entity.pdbx_description
1 polymer ?
#
loop_
_entity_poly.entity_id
_entity_poly.type
_entity_poly.pdbx_seq_one_letter_code
_entity_poly.pdbx_strand_id
1 'polypeptide(L)' 'MNKTCPKCNNEMKKGLILTSGAIIGARWQEESTISKLFNNLNKQPKIAAYKCSSCGFVEDYVEE' A
#
# COMPACT_ATOMS: atom_id res chain seq x y z
N MET A 1 9.74 4.87 -13.36
CA MET A 1 10.53 5.82 -12.55
C MET A 1 11.04 5.05 -11.34
N ASN A 2 12.34 5.01 -11.14
CA ASN A 2 12.93 4.37 -9.97
C ASN A 2 12.82 5.33 -8.80
N LYS A 3 12.32 4.84 -7.67
CA LYS A 3 12.02 5.67 -6.51
C LYS A 3 13.20 5.68 -5.55
N THR A 4 13.49 6.82 -4.95
CA THR A 4 14.62 7.00 -4.04
C THR A 4 14.18 6.90 -2.59
N CYS A 5 14.89 6.11 -1.79
CA CYS A 5 14.59 5.90 -0.38
C CYS A 5 14.83 7.17 0.43
N PRO A 6 13.84 7.70 1.17
CA PRO A 6 14.00 8.91 1.97
C PRO A 6 14.91 8.73 3.20
N LYS A 7 15.29 7.50 3.53
CA LYS A 7 16.15 7.18 4.69
C LYS A 7 17.63 7.04 4.35
N CYS A 8 17.95 6.55 3.16
CA CYS A 8 19.33 6.25 2.78
C CYS A 8 19.70 6.63 1.35
N ASN A 9 18.80 7.29 0.62
CA ASN A 9 18.97 7.74 -0.77
C ASN A 9 19.28 6.63 -1.80
N ASN A 10 19.16 5.36 -1.42
CA ASN A 10 19.28 4.23 -2.35
C ASN A 10 17.98 3.97 -3.11
N GLU A 11 18.10 3.18 -4.18
CA GLU A 11 16.97 2.76 -5.00
C GLU A 11 15.94 1.90 -4.24
N MET A 12 14.67 2.13 -4.56
CA MET A 12 13.54 1.34 -4.10
C MET A 12 12.94 0.54 -5.25
N LYS A 13 12.59 -0.71 -4.97
CA LYS A 13 11.96 -1.63 -5.91
C LYS A 13 10.46 -1.68 -5.65
N LYS A 14 9.66 -1.55 -6.71
CA LYS A 14 8.21 -1.76 -6.66
C LYS A 14 7.92 -3.23 -6.40
N GLY A 15 6.96 -3.52 -5.54
CA GLY A 15 6.50 -4.86 -5.21
C GLY A 15 5.04 -4.88 -4.75
N LEU A 16 4.61 -6.05 -4.29
CA LEU A 16 3.31 -6.28 -3.69
C LEU A 16 3.51 -6.84 -2.28
N ILE A 17 2.74 -6.37 -1.31
CA ILE A 17 2.68 -6.99 0.01
C ILE A 17 1.67 -8.13 -0.06
N LEU A 18 2.18 -9.37 -0.03
CA LEU A 18 1.35 -10.57 0.09
C LEU A 18 1.15 -10.87 1.57
N THR A 19 -0.08 -10.79 2.06
CA THR A 19 -0.43 -11.25 3.41
C THR A 19 -1.18 -12.57 3.31
N SER A 20 -0.88 -13.50 4.20
CA SER A 20 -1.66 -14.73 4.34
C SER A 20 -3.01 -14.38 4.99
N GLY A 21 -4.05 -14.20 4.17
CA GLY A 21 -5.44 -14.34 4.61
C GLY A 21 -6.34 -13.10 4.64
N ALA A 22 -5.90 -11.91 4.25
CA ALA A 22 -6.82 -10.78 4.10
C ALA A 22 -6.27 -9.75 3.10
N ILE A 23 -7.06 -9.41 2.09
CA ILE A 23 -6.77 -8.25 1.24
C ILE A 23 -6.73 -7.03 2.18
N ILE A 24 -5.52 -6.48 2.42
CA ILE A 24 -5.37 -5.20 3.09
C ILE A 24 -5.65 -4.13 2.05
N GLY A 25 -6.92 -3.81 1.85
CA GLY A 25 -7.33 -2.63 1.12
C GLY A 25 -7.27 -1.44 2.05
N ALA A 26 -6.31 -0.56 1.82
CA ALA A 26 -6.30 0.77 2.44
C ALA A 26 -7.22 1.65 1.61
N ARG A 27 -8.42 1.92 2.12
CA ARG A 27 -9.36 2.86 1.49
C ARG A 27 -9.34 4.16 2.27
N TRP A 28 -9.09 5.28 1.59
CA TRP A 28 -9.36 6.59 2.17
C TRP A 28 -10.87 6.76 2.32
N GLN A 29 -11.35 6.98 3.54
CA GLN A 29 -12.77 7.11 3.82
C GLN A 29 -13.02 8.20 4.86
N GLU A 30 -13.99 9.07 4.60
CA GLU A 30 -14.47 10.04 5.57
C GLU A 30 -15.28 9.35 6.68
N GLU A 31 -15.14 9.85 7.91
CA GLU A 31 -15.55 9.24 9.18
C GLU A 31 -17.03 8.75 9.22
N SER A 32 -17.90 9.33 8.39
CA SER A 32 -19.35 9.10 8.35
C SER A 32 -19.80 7.75 7.78
N THR A 33 -18.90 6.91 7.24
CA THR A 33 -19.29 5.75 6.40
C THR A 33 -18.91 4.38 6.97
N ILE A 34 -18.54 4.30 8.26
CA ILE A 34 -18.09 3.07 8.93
C ILE A 34 -19.17 1.97 8.92
N SER A 35 -20.47 2.30 8.96
CA SER A 35 -21.52 1.26 9.04
C SER A 35 -21.75 0.44 7.76
N LYS A 36 -21.11 0.79 6.63
CA LYS A 36 -21.27 0.09 5.33
C LYS A 36 -20.05 -0.76 4.92
N LEU A 37 -19.11 -0.98 5.84
CA LEU A 37 -17.78 -1.57 5.61
C LEU A 37 -17.79 -2.97 4.97
N PHE A 38 -18.76 -3.83 5.31
CA PHE A 38 -18.72 -5.25 4.92
C PHE A 38 -19.29 -5.59 3.53
N ASN A 39 -19.93 -4.64 2.84
CA ASN A 39 -20.61 -4.92 1.57
C ASN A 39 -19.76 -4.71 0.31
N ASN A 40 -18.49 -4.28 0.41
CA ASN A 40 -17.67 -3.91 -0.76
C ASN A 40 -16.22 -4.43 -0.73
N LEU A 41 -16.00 -5.66 -0.26
CA LEU A 41 -14.67 -6.28 -0.27
C LEU A 41 -14.07 -6.44 -1.68
N ASN A 42 -14.91 -6.47 -2.73
CA ASN A 42 -14.46 -6.60 -4.13
C ASN A 42 -14.02 -5.27 -4.78
N LYS A 43 -14.06 -4.14 -4.06
CA LYS A 43 -13.66 -2.81 -4.57
C LYS A 43 -12.47 -2.22 -3.83
N GLN A 44 -11.62 -3.08 -3.25
CA GLN A 44 -10.44 -2.59 -2.56
C GLN A 44 -9.45 -2.02 -3.58
N PRO A 45 -8.88 -0.82 -3.31
CA PRO A 45 -7.95 -0.20 -4.23
C PRO A 45 -6.66 -1.00 -4.27
N LYS A 46 -5.99 -0.97 -5.43
CA LYS A 46 -4.68 -1.60 -5.58
C LYS A 46 -3.67 -0.81 -4.75
N ILE A 47 -2.82 -1.50 -4.00
CA ILE A 47 -1.72 -0.86 -3.28
C ILE A 47 -0.42 -1.20 -3.98
N ALA A 48 0.33 -0.17 -4.36
CA ALA A 48 1.71 -0.30 -4.79
C ALA A 48 2.65 -0.12 -3.59
N ALA A 49 3.46 -1.13 -3.32
CA ALA A 49 4.50 -1.07 -2.29
C ALA A 49 5.87 -0.80 -2.93
N TYR A 50 6.71 0.00 -2.28
CA TYR A 50 8.10 0.19 -2.67
C TYR A 50 8.99 -0.18 -1.49
N LYS A 51 9.95 -1.08 -1.72
CA LYS A 51 10.93 -1.50 -0.70
C LYS A 51 12.34 -1.05 -1.09
N CYS A 52 13.03 -0.39 -0.16
CA CYS A 52 14.44 -0.08 -0.32
C CYS A 52 15.28 -1.36 -0.25
N SER A 53 16.14 -1.58 -1.24
CA SER A 53 17.01 -2.76 -1.28
C SER A 53 18.18 -2.69 -0.29
N SER A 54 18.52 -1.50 0.22
CA SER A 54 19.65 -1.29 1.12
C SER A 54 19.25 -1.31 2.59
N CYS A 55 18.28 -0.48 3.01
CA CYS A 55 17.91 -0.36 4.43
C CYS A 55 16.58 -1.02 4.80
N GLY A 56 15.85 -1.57 3.82
CA GLY A 56 14.58 -2.25 4.07
C GLY A 56 13.37 -1.34 4.34
N PHE A 57 13.51 -0.01 4.28
CA PHE A 57 12.39 0.93 4.37
C PHE A 57 11.31 0.61 3.33
N VAL A 58 10.04 0.63 3.74
CA VAL A 58 8.87 0.37 2.89
C VAL A 58 7.91 1.56 2.95
N GLU A 59 7.31 1.88 1.81
CA GLU A 59 6.23 2.84 1.69
C GLU A 59 5.19 2.31 0.69
N ASP A 60 3.92 2.62 0.96
CA ASP A 60 2.77 2.10 0.24
C ASP A 60 1.92 3.25 -0.31
N TYR A 61 1.41 3.06 -1.53
CA TYR A 61 0.58 4.02 -2.23
C TYR A 61 -0.68 3.35 -2.73
N VAL A 62 -1.82 4.01 -2.50
CA VAL A 62 -3.09 3.65 -3.12
C VAL A 62 -3.02 4.05 -4.59
N GLU A 63 -3.19 3.10 -5.51
CA GLU A 63 -3.36 3.37 -6.94
C GLU A 63 -4.87 3.54 -7.20
N GLU A 64 -5.26 4.68 -7.78
CA GLU A 64 -6.62 4.98 -8.26
C GLU A 64 -6.92 4.29 -9.60
#